data_AF-A0A528AMP0-F1
#
_entry.id   AF-A0A528AMP0-F1
#
_cell.length_a   1.000
_cell.length_b   1.000
_cell.length_c   1.000
_cell.angle_alpha   90.00
_cell.angle_beta   90.00
_cell.angle_gamma   90.00
#
_symmetry.space_group_name_H-M   'P 1'
#
loop_
_entity.id
_entity.type
_entity.pdbx_description
1 polymer ?
#
loop_
_entity_poly.entity_id
_entity_poly.type
_entity_poly.pdbx_seq_one_letter_code
_entity_poly.pdbx_strand_id
1 'polypeptide(L)'
;MAMIENDKVSGFPDAELKARAAWHYYVEGLTQERISEILGIGRIKVHRILSAAREEGVVQFRIRDSVVECLVLEEALKQRFGLSQAIVVPSAADRSNAPLMIGHAAGAYLADNVNA
;
A
#
# COMPACT_ATOMS: atom_id res chain seq x y z
N MET A 1 25.19 3.15 -35.35
CA MET A 1 24.73 2.73 -34.01
C MET A 1 23.23 2.90 -34.00
N ALA A 2 22.50 1.83 -34.33
CA ALA A 2 21.09 1.90 -34.69
C ALA A 2 20.23 2.30 -33.49
N MET A 3 19.45 3.36 -33.68
CA MET A 3 18.25 3.62 -32.88
C MET A 3 17.30 2.44 -33.10
N ILE A 4 17.05 1.66 -32.06
CA ILE A 4 15.99 0.65 -32.09
C ILE A 4 14.68 1.39 -31.81
N GLU A 5 14.01 1.81 -32.89
CA GLU A 5 12.55 1.98 -32.93
C GLU A 5 11.92 0.62 -32.59
N ASN A 6 11.52 0.43 -31.32
CA ASN A 6 10.69 -0.71 -30.96
C ASN A 6 9.25 -0.23 -30.77
N ASP A 7 8.65 0.20 -31.87
CA ASP A 7 7.23 0.58 -31.98
C ASP A 7 6.35 -0.66 -32.24
N LYS A 8 6.57 -1.73 -31.47
CA LYS A 8 5.56 -2.77 -31.25
C LYS A 8 4.98 -2.59 -29.86
N VAL A 9 4.34 -1.44 -29.69
CA VAL A 9 3.50 -1.12 -28.55
C VAL A 9 2.35 -2.12 -28.55
N SER A 10 2.27 -2.93 -27.50
CA SER A 10 1.14 -3.84 -27.22
C SER A 10 -0.18 -3.33 -27.80
N GLY A 11 -0.85 -4.10 -28.67
CA GLY A 11 -2.10 -3.71 -29.35
C GLY A 11 -3.33 -3.53 -28.45
N PHE A 12 -3.12 -3.35 -27.15
CA PHE A 12 -4.16 -3.15 -26.14
C PHE A 12 -4.39 -1.65 -25.92
N PRO A 13 -5.65 -1.21 -25.76
CA PRO A 13 -5.96 0.12 -25.26
C PRO A 13 -5.30 0.39 -23.90
N ASP A 14 -4.98 1.65 -23.60
CA ASP A 14 -4.27 2.05 -22.37
C ASP A 14 -4.96 1.56 -21.08
N ALA A 15 -6.30 1.55 -21.05
CA ALA A 15 -7.06 1.05 -19.92
C ALA A 15 -6.89 -0.47 -19.71
N GLU A 16 -6.86 -1.24 -20.80
CA GLU A 16 -6.62 -2.69 -20.74
C GLU A 16 -5.18 -2.99 -20.29
N LEU A 17 -4.22 -2.21 -20.79
CA LEU A 17 -2.81 -2.37 -20.42
C LEU A 17 -2.59 -2.09 -18.91
N LYS A 18 -3.27 -1.09 -18.35
CA LYS A 18 -3.30 -0.82 -16.90
C LYS A 18 -3.86 -1.99 -16.11
N ALA A 19 -5.00 -2.53 -16.51
CA ALA A 19 -5.63 -3.66 -15.83
C ALA A 19 -4.73 -4.92 -15.85
N ARG A 20 -4.15 -5.25 -17.00
CA ARG A 20 -3.25 -6.42 -17.14
C ARG A 20 -1.97 -6.27 -16.34
N ALA A 21 -1.31 -5.11 -16.42
CA ALA A 21 -0.11 -4.84 -15.63
C ALA A 21 -0.39 -4.95 -14.13
N ALA A 22 -1.51 -4.37 -13.66
CA ALA A 22 -1.95 -4.46 -12.28
C ALA A 22 -2.23 -5.90 -11.84
N TRP A 23 -2.90 -6.70 -12.66
CA TRP A 23 -3.17 -8.11 -12.38
C TRP A 23 -1.88 -8.90 -12.18
N HIS A 24 -0.97 -8.84 -13.16
CA HIS A 24 0.31 -9.54 -13.09
C HIS A 24 1.15 -9.13 -11.86
N TYR A 25 1.10 -7.85 -11.48
CA TYR A 25 1.86 -7.35 -10.34
C TYR A 25 1.23 -7.71 -8.99
N TYR A 26 -0.04 -7.37 -8.77
CA TYR A 26 -0.68 -7.48 -7.45
C TYR A 26 -1.31 -8.85 -7.17
N VAL A 27 -1.75 -9.56 -8.20
CA VAL A 27 -2.42 -10.87 -8.05
C VAL A 27 -1.43 -12.01 -8.27
N GLU A 28 -0.63 -11.93 -9.33
CA GLU A 28 0.34 -12.99 -9.66
C GLU A 28 1.71 -12.77 -9.01
N GLY A 29 1.97 -11.60 -8.43
CA GLY A 29 3.23 -11.31 -7.74
C GLY A 29 4.45 -11.21 -8.66
N LEU A 30 4.24 -10.96 -9.97
CA LEU A 30 5.33 -10.89 -10.93
C LEU A 30 6.15 -9.60 -10.77
N THR A 31 7.45 -9.70 -11.05
CA THR A 31 8.32 -8.53 -11.07
C THR A 31 8.00 -7.63 -12.27
N GLN A 32 8.30 -6.34 -12.16
CA GLN A 32 8.12 -5.39 -13.29
C GLN A 32 8.95 -5.77 -14.52
N GLU A 33 10.05 -6.50 -14.34
CA GLU A 33 10.85 -7.07 -15.42
C GLU A 33 10.09 -8.17 -16.15
N ARG A 34 9.52 -9.15 -15.44
CA ARG A 34 8.68 -10.18 -16.05
C ARG A 34 7.44 -9.59 -16.72
N ILE A 35 6.83 -8.58 -16.12
CA ILE A 35 5.69 -7.87 -16.72
C ILE A 35 6.09 -7.15 -18.01
N SER A 36 7.30 -6.56 -18.05
CA SER A 36 7.81 -5.92 -19.27
C SER A 36 7.98 -6.90 -20.43
N GLU A 37 8.44 -8.12 -20.14
CA GLU A 37 8.56 -9.20 -21.13
C GLU A 37 7.19 -9.69 -21.61
N ILE A 38 6.25 -9.94 -20.68
CA ILE A 38 4.90 -10.44 -20.99
C ILE A 38 4.10 -9.44 -21.82
N LEU A 39 4.15 -8.16 -21.44
CA LEU A 39 3.36 -7.11 -22.09
C LEU A 39 4.09 -6.44 -23.25
N GLY A 40 5.36 -6.78 -23.51
CA GLY A 40 6.15 -6.20 -24.60
C GLY A 40 6.37 -4.68 -24.46
N ILE A 41 6.38 -4.15 -23.24
CA ILE A 41 6.56 -2.73 -22.96
C ILE A 41 7.75 -2.49 -22.03
N GLY A 42 8.45 -1.37 -22.20
CA GLY A 42 9.62 -1.07 -21.37
C GLY A 42 9.30 -0.97 -19.88
N ARG A 43 10.25 -1.35 -19.02
CA ARG A 43 10.13 -1.34 -17.55
C ARG A 43 9.66 0.01 -16.97
N ILE A 44 10.14 1.13 -17.52
CA ILE A 44 9.70 2.48 -17.12
C ILE A 44 8.21 2.67 -17.42
N LYS A 45 7.72 2.15 -18.56
CA LYS A 45 6.31 2.21 -18.94
C LYS A 45 5.46 1.33 -18.00
N VAL A 46 5.94 0.13 -17.63
CA VAL A 46 5.29 -0.73 -16.62
C VAL A 46 5.14 0.02 -15.30
N HIS A 47 6.21 0.62 -14.79
CA HIS A 47 6.17 1.41 -13.56
C HIS A 47 5.13 2.53 -13.64
N ARG A 48 5.18 3.36 -14.71
CA ARG A 48 4.23 4.46 -14.92
C ARG A 48 2.77 3.99 -14.98
N ILE A 49 2.53 2.86 -15.64
CA ILE A 49 1.19 2.27 -15.76
C ILE A 49 0.69 1.77 -14.40
N LEU A 50 1.54 1.12 -13.61
CA LEU A 50 1.19 0.66 -12.26
C LEU A 50 0.89 1.84 -11.32
N SER A 51 1.66 2.92 -11.40
CA SER A 51 1.38 4.18 -10.67
C SER A 51 0.05 4.78 -11.10
N ALA A 52 -0.16 4.96 -12.41
CA ALA A 52 -1.41 5.51 -12.95
C ALA A 52 -2.63 4.64 -12.57
N ALA A 53 -2.49 3.32 -12.59
CA ALA A 53 -3.57 2.41 -12.19
C ALA A 53 -3.97 2.59 -10.71
N ARG A 54 -3.04 2.95 -9.82
CA ARG A 54 -3.34 3.30 -8.42
C ARG A 54 -3.98 4.68 -8.30
N GLU A 55 -3.40 5.68 -8.95
CA GLU A 55 -3.84 7.07 -8.88
C GLU A 55 -5.24 7.27 -9.47
N GLU A 56 -5.55 6.59 -10.58
CA GLU A 56 -6.84 6.64 -11.25
C GLU A 56 -7.88 5.69 -10.63
N GLY A 57 -7.50 4.93 -9.58
CA GLY A 57 -8.40 4.03 -8.87
C GLY A 57 -8.77 2.74 -9.61
N VAL A 58 -8.05 2.38 -10.69
CA VAL A 58 -8.14 1.06 -11.35
C VAL A 58 -7.76 -0.06 -10.37
N VAL A 59 -6.83 0.22 -9.46
CA VAL A 59 -6.44 -0.66 -8.37
C VAL A 59 -6.88 -0.06 -7.04
N GLN A 60 -7.71 -0.79 -6.31
CA GLN A 60 -8.15 -0.43 -4.97
C GLN A 60 -7.81 -1.56 -4.00
N PHE A 61 -7.13 -1.20 -2.91
CA PHE A 61 -6.84 -2.13 -1.82
C PHE A 61 -7.91 -2.00 -0.77
N ARG A 62 -8.52 -3.12 -0.39
CA ARG A 62 -9.43 -3.18 0.76
C ARG A 62 -8.86 -4.17 1.76
N ILE A 63 -8.24 -3.64 2.81
CA ILE A 63 -7.78 -4.43 3.95
C ILE A 63 -8.89 -4.37 5.00
N ARG A 64 -9.41 -5.52 5.40
CA ARG A 64 -10.45 -5.64 6.44
C ARG A 64 -9.79 -6.20 7.69
N ASP A 65 -9.12 -5.34 8.43
CA ASP A 65 -8.47 -5.68 9.68
C ASP A 65 -8.62 -4.52 10.67
N SER A 66 -8.95 -4.82 11.92
CA SER A 66 -9.11 -3.83 12.98
C SER A 66 -7.83 -3.02 13.23
N VAL A 67 -6.66 -3.61 12.95
CA VAL A 67 -5.36 -2.92 13.06
C VAL A 67 -5.26 -1.79 12.04
N VAL A 68 -5.76 -1.97 10.81
CA VAL A 68 -5.71 -0.90 9.79
C VAL A 68 -6.59 0.28 10.18
N GLU A 69 -7.77 0.02 10.75
CA GLU A 69 -8.63 1.08 11.29
C GLU A 69 -7.93 1.85 12.42
N CYS A 70 -7.22 1.14 13.30
CA CYS A 70 -6.41 1.75 14.35
C CYS A 70 -5.30 2.63 13.78
N LEU A 71 -4.53 2.15 12.80
CA LEU A 71 -3.45 2.92 12.16
C LEU A 71 -3.96 4.21 11.50
N VAL A 72 -5.11 4.13 10.81
CA VAL A 72 -5.75 5.32 10.21
C VAL A 72 -6.16 6.32 11.28
N LEU A 73 -6.71 5.83 12.41
CA LEU A 73 -7.09 6.68 13.54
C LEU A 73 -5.86 7.30 14.24
N GLU A 74 -4.77 6.56 14.40
CA GLU A 74 -3.51 7.07 14.96
C GLU A 74 -3.00 8.27 14.16
N GLU A 75 -2.91 8.11 12.85
CA GLU A 75 -2.43 9.18 11.97
C GLU A 75 -3.39 10.39 11.97
N ALA A 76 -4.71 10.14 11.98
CA ALA A 76 -5.71 11.20 12.11
C ALA A 76 -5.60 11.96 13.45
N LEU A 77 -5.33 11.27 14.57
CA LEU A 77 -5.13 11.88 15.88
C LEU A 77 -3.87 12.74 15.90
N LYS A 78 -2.76 12.23 15.33
CA LYS A 78 -1.50 12.98 15.23
C LYS A 78 -1.69 14.27 14.44
N GLN A 79 -2.31 14.20 13.27
CA GLN A 79 -2.55 15.38 12.43
C GLN A 79 -3.50 16.38 13.08
N ARG A 80 -4.59 15.89 13.69
CA ARG A 80 -5.61 16.76 14.30
C ARG A 80 -5.12 17.51 15.54
N PHE A 81 -4.29 16.86 16.36
CA PHE A 81 -3.86 17.40 17.65
C PHE A 81 -2.37 17.78 17.69
N GLY A 82 -1.64 17.61 16.59
CA GLY A 82 -0.21 17.91 16.52
C GLY A 82 0.64 17.00 17.40
N LEU A 83 0.24 15.74 17.59
CA LEU A 83 0.95 14.78 18.44
C LEU A 83 2.18 14.23 17.70
N SER A 84 3.29 14.07 18.42
CA SER A 84 4.45 13.32 17.91
C SER A 84 4.11 11.84 17.72
N GLN A 85 3.26 11.29 18.60
CA GLN A 85 2.80 9.91 18.54
C GLN A 85 1.36 9.77 19.05
N ALA A 86 0.60 8.88 18.44
CA ALA A 86 -0.67 8.38 18.94
C ALA A 86 -0.69 6.86 18.77
N ILE A 87 -1.26 6.14 19.74
CA ILE A 87 -1.43 4.69 19.69
C ILE A 87 -2.90 4.38 19.92
N VAL A 88 -3.52 3.64 19.01
CA VAL A 88 -4.92 3.23 19.08
C VAL A 88 -4.95 1.71 19.17
N VAL A 89 -5.55 1.19 20.23
CA VAL A 89 -5.77 -0.25 20.38
C VAL A 89 -7.17 -0.63 19.88
N PRO A 90 -7.34 -1.80 19.24
CA PRO A 90 -8.66 -2.28 18.86
C PRO A 90 -9.61 -2.29 20.05
N SER A 91 -10.90 -2.00 19.83
CA SER A 91 -11.87 -2.12 20.91
C SER A 91 -11.99 -3.58 21.34
N ALA A 92 -11.85 -3.84 22.64
CA ALA A 92 -12.16 -5.15 23.19
C ALA A 92 -13.67 -5.43 23.05
N ALA A 93 -14.02 -6.71 22.87
CA ALA A 93 -15.40 -7.17 22.92
C ALA A 93 -16.03 -6.89 24.30
N ASP A 94 -15.24 -7.01 25.36
CA ASP A 94 -15.58 -6.56 26.71
C ASP A 94 -14.83 -5.26 27.03
N ARG A 95 -15.57 -4.18 27.27
CA ARG A 95 -15.01 -2.86 27.64
C ARG A 95 -14.21 -2.91 28.94
N SER A 96 -14.47 -3.86 29.83
CA SER A 96 -13.68 -4.03 31.06
C SER A 96 -12.19 -4.33 30.79
N ASN A 97 -11.87 -4.88 29.61
CA ASN A 97 -10.50 -5.18 29.19
C ASN A 97 -9.75 -4.00 28.57
N ALA A 98 -10.43 -2.87 28.30
CA ALA A 98 -9.79 -1.71 27.67
C ALA A 98 -8.56 -1.19 28.45
N PRO A 99 -8.60 -1.04 29.80
CA PRO A 99 -7.43 -0.58 30.55
C PRO A 99 -6.22 -1.51 30.42
N LEU A 100 -6.44 -2.83 30.36
CA LEU A 100 -5.37 -3.81 30.21
C LEU A 100 -4.70 -3.69 28.84
N MET A 101 -5.50 -3.59 27.77
CA MET A 101 -4.96 -3.46 26.41
C MET A 101 -4.23 -2.14 26.19
N ILE A 102 -4.78 -1.04 26.71
CA ILE A 102 -4.11 0.28 26.70
C ILE A 102 -2.81 0.20 27.50
N GLY A 103 -2.83 -0.43 28.69
CA GLY A 103 -1.65 -0.59 29.52
C GLY A 103 -0.55 -1.39 28.85
N HIS A 104 -0.89 -2.47 28.13
CA HIS A 104 0.08 -3.24 27.37
C HIS A 104 0.74 -2.43 26.25
N ALA A 105 -0.07 -1.72 25.45
CA ALA A 105 0.43 -0.88 24.36
C ALA A 105 1.30 0.29 24.88
N ALA A 106 0.87 0.93 25.97
CA ALA A 106 1.63 1.98 26.63
C ALA A 106 2.96 1.46 27.19
N GLY A 107 2.95 0.28 27.82
CA GLY A 107 4.15 -0.37 28.34
C GLY A 107 5.17 -0.68 27.23
N ALA A 108 4.71 -1.23 26.10
CA ALA A 108 5.56 -1.48 24.94
C ALA A 108 6.19 -0.19 24.40
N TYR A 109 5.38 0.85 24.20
CA TYR A 109 5.88 2.15 23.75
C TYR A 109 6.92 2.75 24.70
N LEU A 110 6.67 2.72 26.01
CA LEU A 110 7.62 3.25 26.98
C LEU A 110 8.92 2.43 26.99
N ALA A 111 8.86 1.10 26.87
CA ALA A 111 10.05 0.27 26.83
C ALA A 111 10.95 0.62 25.64
N ASP A 112 10.37 0.90 24.48
CA ASP A 112 11.09 1.23 23.25
C ASP A 112 11.63 2.68 23.26
N ASN A 113 11.00 3.59 24.01
CA ASN A 113 11.26 5.03 23.93
C ASN A 113 11.88 5.66 25.19
N VAL A 114 11.93 4.98 26.34
CA VAL A 114 12.42 5.54 27.61
C VAL A 114 13.90 5.20 27.90
N ASN A 115 14.53 4.31 27.11
CA ASN A 115 15.96 3.99 27.23
C ASN A 115 16.85 4.62 26.15
N ALA A 116 16.45 5.75 25.55
CA ALA A 116 17.22 6.48 24.54
C ALA A 116 17.79 7.80 25.09
#